data_AF-A0AAU3R792-F1
#
_entry.id   AF-A0AAU3R792-F1
#
_cell.length_a   1.000
_cell.length_b   1.000
_cell.length_c   1.000
_cell.angle_alpha   90.00
_cell.angle_beta   90.00
_cell.angle_gamma   90.00
#
_symmetry.space_group_name_H-M   'P 1'
#
loop_
_entity.id
_entity.type
_entity.pdbx_description
1 polymer ?
#
loop_
_entity_poly.entity_id
_entity_poly.type
_entity_poly.pdbx_seq_one_letter_code
_entity_poly.pdbx_strand_id
1 'polypeptide(L)'
;MTWSEEEYLDCLRSERRGYAWVMRHHGGLTHEDAWEAALTCYPHEPDGDPLRGLVFHDEAWHWAMLAVHGAGYVVERPDLVHPSPAYRALG
;
A
#
# COMPACT_ATOMS: atom_id res chain seq x y z
N MET A 1 -8.58 -7.56 17.43
CA MET A 1 -8.87 -6.11 17.54
C MET A 1 -10.04 -5.86 16.60
N THR A 2 -11.20 -5.43 17.09
CA THR A 2 -12.37 -5.16 16.23
C THR A 2 -12.30 -3.69 15.83
N TRP A 3 -11.89 -3.43 14.59
CA TRP A 3 -11.93 -2.08 14.01
C TRP A 3 -13.38 -1.62 13.88
N SER A 4 -13.66 -0.34 14.09
CA SER A 4 -14.90 0.23 13.56
C SER A 4 -14.84 0.30 12.02
N GLU A 5 -16.00 0.36 11.38
CA GLU A 5 -16.09 0.52 9.93
C GLU A 5 -15.37 1.79 9.45
N GLU A 6 -15.48 2.88 10.21
CA GLU A 6 -14.83 4.15 9.89
C GLU A 6 -13.30 4.04 9.95
N GLU A 7 -12.76 3.49 11.04
CA GLU A 7 -11.31 3.27 11.19
C GLU A 7 -10.75 2.37 10.10
N TYR A 8 -11.48 1.29 9.76
CA TYR A 8 -11.08 0.38 8.69
C TYR A 8 -11.03 1.11 7.34
N LEU A 9 -12.09 1.84 6.99
CA LEU A 9 -12.16 2.54 5.71
C LEU A 9 -11.12 3.65 5.62
N ASP A 10 -10.79 4.32 6.72
CA ASP A 10 -9.69 5.28 6.77
C ASP A 10 -8.34 4.63 6.51
N CYS A 11 -8.04 3.52 7.18
CA CYS A 11 -6.81 2.77 6.97
C CYS A 11 -6.72 2.26 5.52
N LEU A 12 -7.78 1.64 5.00
CA LEU A 12 -7.85 1.14 3.63
C LEU A 12 -7.60 2.25 2.60
N ARG A 13 -8.16 3.45 2.83
CA ARG A 13 -7.92 4.62 1.96
C ARG A 13 -6.45 5.04 1.98
N SER A 14 -5.83 5.11 3.17
CA SER A 14 -4.42 5.48 3.32
C SER A 14 -3.50 4.48 2.63
N GLU A 15 -3.75 3.18 2.79
CA GLU A 15 -2.95 2.11 2.20
C GLU A 15 -3.06 2.12 0.66
N ARG A 16 -4.28 2.26 0.12
CA ARG A 16 -4.49 2.41 -1.33
C ARG A 16 -3.80 3.65 -1.89
N ARG A 17 -3.88 4.78 -1.18
CA ARG A 17 -3.20 6.02 -1.56
C ARG A 17 -1.68 5.84 -1.59
N GLY A 18 -1.11 5.21 -0.57
CA GLY A 18 0.33 4.92 -0.48
C GLY A 18 0.78 4.03 -1.65
N TYR A 19 0.10 2.91 -1.86
CA TYR A 19 0.45 1.97 -2.92
C TYR A 19 0.34 2.60 -4.31
N ALA A 20 -0.77 3.27 -4.61
CA ALA A 20 -0.95 3.96 -5.89
C ALA A 20 0.12 5.04 -6.10
N TRP A 21 0.54 5.75 -5.04
CA TRP A 21 1.64 6.70 -5.15
C TRP A 21 2.94 6.02 -5.57
N VAL A 22 3.31 4.89 -4.96
CA VAL A 22 4.55 4.16 -5.31
C VAL A 22 4.47 3.61 -6.72
N MET A 23 3.34 3.03 -7.12
CA MET A 23 3.16 2.51 -8.48
C MET A 23 3.33 3.59 -9.55
N ARG A 24 2.95 4.84 -9.26
CA ARG A 24 3.19 5.97 -10.17
C ARG A 24 4.65 6.41 -10.18
N HIS A 25 5.24 6.62 -9.00
CA HIS A 25 6.56 7.26 -8.89
C HIS A 25 7.72 6.30 -9.13
N HIS A 26 7.54 5.02 -8.79
CA HIS A 26 8.57 3.98 -8.93
C HIS A 26 8.20 2.95 -10.01
N GLY A 27 6.91 2.65 -10.18
CA GLY A 27 6.41 1.70 -11.18
C GLY A 27 6.11 2.29 -12.56
N GLY A 28 6.09 3.63 -12.70
CA GLY A 28 5.80 4.30 -13.97
C GLY A 28 4.35 4.17 -14.47
N LEU A 29 3.42 3.73 -13.62
CA LEU A 29 2.02 3.61 -13.98
C LEU A 29 1.33 4.96 -14.13
N THR A 30 0.26 4.99 -14.94
CA THR A 30 -0.66 6.12 -14.99
C THR A 30 -1.42 6.26 -13.66
N HIS A 31 -2.14 7.38 -13.47
CA HIS A 31 -2.95 7.55 -12.27
C HIS A 31 -4.04 6.48 -12.15
N GLU A 32 -4.72 6.16 -13.25
CA GLU A 32 -5.79 5.17 -13.30
C GLU A 32 -5.25 3.76 -13.03
N ASP A 33 -4.20 3.35 -13.75
CA ASP A 33 -3.61 2.02 -13.59
C ASP A 33 -3.06 1.79 -12.17
N ALA A 34 -2.46 2.83 -11.58
CA ALA A 34 -1.95 2.75 -10.21
C ALA A 34 -3.06 2.62 -9.18
N TRP A 35 -4.20 3.28 -9.40
CA TRP A 35 -5.36 3.16 -8.52
C TRP A 35 -6.02 1.79 -8.64
N GLU A 36 -6.17 1.26 -9.86
CA GLU A 36 -6.68 -0.10 -10.08
C GLU A 36 -5.76 -1.17 -9.46
N ALA A 37 -4.44 -0.99 -9.55
CA ALA A 37 -3.48 -1.84 -8.87
C ALA A 37 -3.65 -1.79 -7.33
N ALA A 38 -3.89 -0.60 -6.77
CA ALA A 38 -4.16 -0.43 -5.35
C ALA A 38 -5.48 -1.09 -4.91
N LEU A 39 -6.54 -1.01 -5.71
CA LEU A 39 -7.82 -1.69 -5.43
C LEU A 39 -7.67 -3.22 -5.44
N THR A 40 -6.81 -3.73 -6.32
CA THR A 40 -6.51 -5.17 -6.43
C THR A 40 -5.66 -5.65 -5.25
N CYS A 41 -4.63 -4.88 -4.88
CA CYS A 41 -3.73 -5.22 -3.78
C CYS A 41 -4.41 -5.09 -2.40
N TYR A 42 -5.33 -4.14 -2.28
CA TYR A 42 -6.06 -3.84 -1.04
C TYR A 42 -7.57 -3.93 -1.30
N PRO A 43 -8.13 -5.14 -1.41
CA PRO A 43 -9.57 -5.31 -1.54
C PRO A 43 -10.29 -4.85 -0.27
N HIS A 44 -11.56 -4.47 -0.42
CA HIS A 44 -12.41 -4.20 0.73
C HIS A 44 -12.85 -5.52 1.37
N GLU A 45 -12.67 -5.63 2.68
CA GLU A 45 -13.04 -6.77 3.52
C GLU A 45 -14.27 -6.36 4.34
N PRO A 46 -15.37 -7.12 4.28
CA PRO A 46 -16.61 -6.78 4.96
C PRO A 46 -16.47 -6.91 6.48
N ASP A 47 -17.37 -6.23 7.18
CA ASP A 47 -17.48 -6.39 8.64
C ASP A 47 -17.76 -7.84 9.04
N GLY A 48 -17.09 -8.28 10.09
CA GLY A 48 -17.13 -9.67 10.56
C GLY A 48 -16.27 -10.66 9.78
N ASP A 49 -15.55 -10.25 8.73
CA ASP A 49 -14.52 -11.10 8.13
C ASP A 49 -13.40 -11.36 9.16
N PRO A 50 -13.10 -12.63 9.51
CA PRO A 50 -12.05 -12.94 10.49
C PRO A 50 -10.65 -12.50 10.04
N LEU A 51 -10.47 -12.22 8.75
CA LEU A 51 -9.23 -11.73 8.15
C LEU A 51 -9.20 -10.21 7.99
N ARG A 52 -10.27 -9.49 8.37
CA ARG A 52 -10.36 -8.04 8.22
C ARG A 52 -9.19 -7.34 8.90
N GLY A 53 -8.44 -6.55 8.14
CA GLY A 53 -7.34 -5.75 8.68
C GLY A 53 -6.08 -6.55 9.05
N LEU A 54 -6.02 -7.86 8.81
CA LEU A 54 -4.85 -8.69 9.16
C LEU A 54 -3.65 -8.48 8.23
N VAL A 55 -3.89 -8.07 6.99
CA VAL A 55 -2.85 -7.77 5.98
C VAL A 55 -2.49 -6.27 5.97
N PHE A 56 -3.26 -5.44 6.68
CA PHE A 56 -3.19 -3.98 6.65
C PHE A 56 -2.34 -3.43 7.81
N HIS A 57 -1.02 -3.54 7.73
CA HIS A 57 -0.14 -2.85 8.66
C HIS A 57 1.02 -2.18 7.92
N ASP A 58 0.93 -0.85 7.73
CA ASP A 58 2.04 0.10 7.47
C ASP A 58 3.02 -0.23 6.33
N GLU A 59 2.63 -1.14 5.43
CA GLU A 59 3.54 -1.73 4.46
C GLU A 59 3.16 -1.44 3.00
N ALA A 60 2.22 -0.53 2.70
CA ALA A 60 1.97 -0.11 1.31
C ALA A 60 3.22 0.28 0.55
N TRP A 61 4.21 0.90 1.22
CA TRP A 61 5.52 1.13 0.64
C TRP A 61 6.25 -0.19 0.30
N HIS A 62 6.34 -1.10 1.27
CA HIS A 62 7.07 -2.36 1.11
C HIS A 62 6.44 -3.23 0.01
N TRP A 63 5.12 -3.42 0.05
CA TRP A 63 4.41 -4.24 -0.93
C TRP A 63 4.48 -3.65 -2.34
N ALA A 64 4.39 -2.32 -2.47
CA ALA A 64 4.56 -1.68 -3.77
C ALA A 64 6.00 -1.77 -4.28
N MET A 65 7.01 -1.59 -3.43
CA MET A 65 8.41 -1.78 -3.83
C MET A 65 8.71 -3.22 -4.23
N LEU A 66 8.15 -4.20 -3.52
CA LEU A 66 8.23 -5.60 -3.89
C LEU A 66 7.57 -5.87 -5.24
N ALA A 67 6.43 -5.25 -5.53
CA ALA A 67 5.77 -5.38 -6.83
C ALA A 67 6.58 -4.74 -7.97
N VAL A 68 7.23 -3.61 -7.72
CA VAL A 68 8.01 -2.86 -8.73
C VAL A 68 9.40 -3.46 -8.97
N HIS A 69 10.10 -3.87 -7.90
CA HIS A 69 11.51 -4.25 -7.95
C HIS A 69 11.75 -5.75 -7.66
N GLY A 70 10.73 -6.49 -7.24
CA GLY A 70 10.84 -7.90 -6.85
C GLY A 70 11.42 -8.09 -5.44
N ALA A 71 11.40 -9.34 -4.95
CA ALA A 71 11.81 -9.66 -3.58
C ALA A 71 13.28 -9.34 -3.23
N GLY A 72 14.16 -9.24 -4.24
CA GLY A 72 15.58 -8.90 -4.05
C GLY A 72 15.83 -7.43 -3.71
N TYR A 73 14.83 -6.56 -3.85
CA TYR A 73 15.02 -5.11 -3.77
C TYR A 73 15.59 -4.65 -2.42
N VAL A 74 15.29 -5.34 -1.33
CA VAL A 74 15.82 -4.98 0.00
C VAL A 74 17.34 -5.09 0.10
N VAL A 75 17.95 -5.96 -0.71
CA VAL A 75 19.42 -6.12 -0.81
C VAL A 75 19.99 -5.26 -1.93
N GLU A 76 19.32 -5.24 -3.08
CA GLU A 76 19.81 -4.55 -4.29
C GLU A 76 19.63 -3.03 -4.22
N ARG A 77 18.61 -2.57 -3.50
CA ARG A 77 18.16 -1.18 -3.39
C ARG A 77 17.92 -0.81 -1.92
N PRO A 78 18.96 -0.83 -1.06
CA PRO A 78 18.82 -0.49 0.35
C PRO A 78 18.31 0.95 0.57
N ASP A 79 18.52 1.83 -0.42
CA ASP A 79 17.97 3.19 -0.47
C ASP A 79 16.44 3.24 -0.47
N LEU A 80 15.78 2.16 -0.92
CA LEU A 80 14.33 2.06 -1.04
C LEU A 80 13.67 1.23 0.07
N VAL A 81 14.44 0.71 1.03
CA VAL A 81 13.87 -0.07 2.16
C VAL A 81 12.94 0.79 3.00
N HIS A 82 13.28 2.07 3.17
CA HIS A 82 12.46 3.01 3.94
C HIS A 82 11.72 3.99 3.03
N PRO A 83 10.48 4.37 3.39
CA PRO A 83 9.73 5.36 2.65
C PRO A 83 10.47 6.68 2.47
N SER A 84 10.38 7.25 1.28
CA SER A 84 10.89 8.59 1.00
C SER A 84 10.11 9.65 1.81
N PRO A 85 10.70 10.84 2.07
CA PRO A 85 9.96 11.94 2.69
C PRO A 85 8.69 12.34 1.93
N ALA A 86 8.72 12.28 0.59
CA ALA A 86 7.56 12.58 -0.24
C ALA A 86 6.41 11.59 -0.04
N TYR A 87 6.73 10.31 0.14
CA TYR A 87 5.74 9.30 0.50
C TYR A 87 5.16 9.55 1.90
N ARG A 88 6.02 9.83 2.89
CA ARG A 88 5.56 10.11 4.27
C ARG A 88 4.66 11.34 4.38
N ALA A 89 4.79 12.29 3.45
CA ALA A 89 3.95 13.48 3.40
C ALA A 89 2.49 13.20 2.93
N LEU A 90 2.16 11.96 2.54
CA LEU A 90 0.81 11.58 2.15
C LEU A 90 -0.17 11.54 3.34
N GLY A 91 0.33 11.47 4.57
CA GLY A 91 -0.47 11.37 5.78
C GLY A 91 -0.68 9.93 6.20
#